data_AF-A0A851XU25-F1
#
_entry.id   AF-A0A851XU25-F1
#
_cell.length_a   1.000
_cell.length_b   1.000
_cell.length_c   1.000
_cell.angle_alpha   90.00
_cell.angle_beta   90.00
_cell.angle_gamma   90.00
#
_symmetry.space_group_name_H-M   'P 1'
#
loop_
_entity.id
_entity.type
_entity.pdbx_description
1 polymer ?
#
loop_
_entity_poly.entity_id
_entity_poly.type
_entity_poly.pdbx_seq_one_letter_code
_entity_poly.pdbx_strand_id
1 'polypeptide(L)'
;TNCLTMVWRLFRNLSEEQQRYEKQLIFEHPAFVKLCQRLLQDARRMTRGDLVFSLHAVVNLGVPQNTLLVQTLVRVCQEKLNQLDNRCISVLATTLAGMDKDKNVSALQAGLQLLVEQRITSIRDIFILHNLMKCIGRDAPVFLKKKLEMAVLKEIDHLTFPNALRMFLALVAMNYCSIPILNACSKKIQENIHDIPFRQIIVILEACCSLQYRNIKLFSELADYVNSTACIWDKRQIMLFLSACETLVFQPTELMGIFAEKVTEDPEFLNLKNLLIVLRMYSRLNYVPRDQKHLFFETLHSCLNKFLPQISNAELLKAAYSFCILGYLPHHALDTLMEKDSRNELLSDDLHKEQKEMMLHCVKVCMELDSPSFTKPAFVLTENSSSLVSLNLRKAREALIELLGDENMFQQNVQLPYKYHIDFEIKMDSDRKKVLPIPATDDRTDSSVQRLALLFVPPSAFCLGSTHPQGKLAMKKRHLNKLGYHVILVLNKKFQEMTNEDAVEFLKGKIYPENPFPLSEVTVQDNN
;
A
#
# COMPACT_ATOMS: atom_id res chain seq x y z
N THR A 1 28.44 33.82 15.57
CA THR A 1 27.77 33.21 14.40
C THR A 1 28.46 33.69 13.15
N ASN A 2 29.06 32.81 12.36
CA ASN A 2 29.72 33.20 11.11
C ASN A 2 28.72 33.88 10.14
N CYS A 3 29.14 34.96 9.48
CA CYS A 3 28.34 35.75 8.52
C CYS A 3 27.69 34.87 7.46
N LEU A 4 28.40 33.85 6.97
CA LEU A 4 27.90 32.94 5.95
C LEU A 4 26.72 32.08 6.45
N THR A 5 26.75 31.66 7.71
CA THR A 5 25.64 30.94 8.36
C THR A 5 24.40 31.84 8.51
N MET A 6 24.62 33.15 8.72
CA MET A 6 23.53 34.13 8.78
C MET A 6 22.91 34.37 7.41
N VAL A 7 23.73 34.49 6.36
CA VAL A 7 23.26 34.56 4.96
C VAL A 7 22.38 33.36 4.63
N TRP A 8 22.86 32.14 4.93
CA TRP A 8 22.06 30.93 4.72
C TRP A 8 20.76 30.92 5.53
N ARG A 9 20.80 31.35 6.79
CA ARG A 9 19.60 31.39 7.65
C ARG A 9 18.53 32.34 7.09
N LEU A 10 18.93 33.50 6.59
CA LEU A 10 18.03 34.46 5.96
C LEU A 10 17.50 33.90 4.64
N PHE A 11 18.39 33.36 3.81
CA PHE A 11 18.05 32.78 2.52
C PHE A 11 17.02 31.64 2.59
N ARG A 12 17.21 30.70 3.53
CA ARG A 12 16.34 29.53 3.68
C ARG A 12 14.88 29.86 4.04
N ASN A 13 14.64 31.03 4.64
CA ASN A 13 13.30 31.45 5.05
C ASN A 13 12.50 32.13 3.92
N LEU A 14 13.11 32.35 2.76
CA LEU A 14 12.47 32.95 1.58
C LEU A 14 11.64 31.93 0.80
N SER A 15 10.66 32.41 0.02
CA SER A 15 9.92 31.57 -0.93
C SER A 15 10.81 31.06 -2.07
N GLU A 16 10.42 29.99 -2.78
CA GLU A 16 11.25 29.43 -3.87
C GLU A 16 11.53 30.44 -4.99
N GLU A 17 10.57 31.30 -5.32
CA GLU A 17 10.74 32.37 -6.32
C GLU A 17 11.75 33.42 -5.85
N GLN A 18 11.65 33.84 -4.58
CA GLN A 18 12.59 34.78 -3.97
C GLN A 18 13.99 34.19 -3.87
N GLN A 19 14.12 32.91 -3.53
CA GLN A 19 15.40 32.22 -3.44
C GLN A 19 16.16 32.24 -4.77
N ARG A 20 15.49 32.14 -5.92
CA ARG A 20 16.17 32.20 -7.23
C ARG A 20 16.82 33.56 -7.47
N TYR A 21 16.07 34.63 -7.23
CA TYR A 21 16.54 36.00 -7.43
C TYR A 21 17.62 36.39 -6.41
N GLU A 22 17.38 36.11 -5.13
CA GLU A 22 18.32 36.42 -4.06
C GLU A 22 19.63 35.62 -4.19
N LYS A 23 19.57 34.39 -4.71
CA LYS A 23 20.77 33.61 -5.00
C LYS A 23 21.66 34.32 -6.03
N GLN A 24 21.08 34.87 -7.08
CA GLN A 24 21.85 35.61 -8.08
C GLN A 24 22.50 36.84 -7.45
N LEU A 25 21.75 37.64 -6.69
CA LEU A 25 22.27 38.83 -5.99
C LEU A 25 23.40 38.49 -5.02
N ILE A 26 23.27 37.40 -4.25
CA ILE A 26 24.32 36.97 -3.31
C ILE A 26 25.62 36.66 -4.07
N PHE A 27 25.54 35.97 -5.21
CA PHE A 27 26.73 35.56 -5.97
C PHE A 27 27.38 36.72 -6.73
N GLU A 28 26.59 37.69 -7.19
CA GLU A 28 27.07 38.92 -7.84
C GLU A 28 27.69 39.91 -6.84
N HIS A 29 27.31 39.83 -5.55
CA HIS A 29 27.78 40.77 -4.56
C HIS A 29 29.29 40.59 -4.25
N PRO A 30 30.13 41.65 -4.38
CA PRO A 30 31.59 41.54 -4.26
C PRO A 30 32.06 41.10 -2.86
N ALA A 31 31.25 41.35 -1.82
CA ALA A 31 31.57 40.88 -0.47
C ALA A 31 31.43 39.36 -0.32
N PHE A 32 30.62 38.68 -1.15
CA PHE A 32 30.48 37.23 -1.10
C PHE A 32 31.76 36.53 -1.56
N VAL A 33 32.37 37.01 -2.65
CA VAL A 33 33.68 36.53 -3.11
C VAL A 33 34.76 36.73 -2.05
N LYS A 34 34.81 37.92 -1.43
CA LYS A 34 35.76 38.20 -0.32
C LYS A 34 35.52 37.28 0.88
N LEU A 35 34.26 36.98 1.20
CA LEU A 35 33.88 36.06 2.27
C LEU A 35 34.34 34.62 1.96
N CYS A 36 34.12 34.14 0.73
CA CYS A 36 34.60 32.85 0.26
C CYS A 36 36.13 32.73 0.32
N GLN A 37 36.86 33.78 -0.08
CA GLN A 37 38.33 33.80 -0.03
C GLN A 37 38.84 33.75 1.41
N ARG A 38 38.26 34.53 2.33
CA ARG A 38 38.61 34.47 3.76
C ARG A 38 38.31 33.09 4.35
N LEU A 39 37.15 32.53 4.02
CA LEU A 39 36.76 31.20 4.49
C LEU A 39 37.74 30.13 4.01
N LEU A 40 38.24 30.22 2.77
CA LEU A 40 39.27 29.33 2.23
C LEU A 40 40.60 29.44 3.00
N GLN A 41 41.04 30.67 3.28
CA GLN A 41 42.29 30.95 4.00
C GLN A 41 42.23 30.50 5.46
N ASP A 42 41.11 30.74 6.13
CA ASP A 42 40.97 30.51 7.56
C ASP A 42 40.41 29.12 7.92
N ALA A 43 40.00 28.31 6.94
CA ALA A 43 39.32 27.02 7.14
C ALA A 43 39.95 26.15 8.26
N ARG A 44 41.28 26.02 8.27
CA ARG A 44 42.03 25.24 9.26
C ARG A 44 42.00 25.84 10.67
N ARG A 45 41.88 27.16 10.80
CA ARG A 45 41.83 27.90 12.07
C ARG A 45 40.41 28.03 12.64
N MET A 46 39.39 27.77 11.83
CA MET A 46 38.00 27.87 12.26
C MET A 46 37.67 26.91 13.41
N THR A 47 36.72 27.34 14.25
CA THR A 47 36.09 26.46 15.23
C THR A 47 35.36 25.33 14.52
N ARG A 48 35.18 24.20 15.19
CA ARG A 48 34.56 22.99 14.63
C ARG A 48 33.12 23.25 14.17
N GLY A 49 32.37 23.99 14.99
CA GLY A 49 31.02 24.44 14.67
C GLY A 49 31.02 25.33 13.43
N ASP A 50 31.78 26.43 13.46
CA ASP A 50 31.79 27.37 12.32
C ASP A 50 32.21 26.68 11.03
N LEU A 51 33.18 25.76 11.07
CA LEU A 51 33.60 24.98 9.91
C LEU A 51 32.45 24.17 9.29
N VAL A 52 31.77 23.34 10.10
CA VAL A 52 30.68 22.47 9.61
C VAL A 52 29.48 23.28 9.15
N PHE A 53 29.07 24.30 9.92
CA PHE A 53 27.96 25.18 9.53
C PHE A 53 28.27 26.01 8.30
N SER A 54 29.54 26.38 8.08
CA SER A 54 29.95 27.08 6.86
C SER A 54 29.93 26.15 5.66
N LEU A 55 30.44 24.93 5.78
CA LEU A 55 30.30 23.92 4.71
C LEU A 55 28.83 23.71 4.34
N HIS A 56 27.96 23.53 5.34
CA HIS A 56 26.52 23.37 5.15
C HIS A 56 25.90 24.57 4.42
N ALA A 57 26.24 25.80 4.83
CA ALA A 57 25.74 27.00 4.21
C ALA A 57 26.25 27.19 2.77
N VAL A 58 27.55 27.00 2.50
CA VAL A 58 28.13 27.12 1.15
C VAL A 58 27.47 26.14 0.18
N VAL A 59 27.30 24.88 0.58
CA VAL A 59 26.69 23.84 -0.25
C VAL A 59 25.22 24.18 -0.53
N ASN A 60 24.43 24.54 0.49
CA ASN A 60 23.00 24.81 0.30
C ASN A 60 22.69 26.17 -0.36
N LEU A 61 23.61 27.14 -0.30
CA LEU A 61 23.55 28.33 -1.13
C LEU A 61 23.82 28.01 -2.62
N GLY A 62 24.27 26.79 -2.92
CA GLY A 62 24.49 26.28 -4.27
C GLY A 62 25.83 26.65 -4.87
N VAL A 63 26.85 26.87 -4.04
CA VAL A 63 28.23 26.97 -4.53
C VAL A 63 28.65 25.61 -5.07
N PRO A 64 29.18 25.51 -6.31
CA PRO A 64 29.49 24.22 -6.91
C PRO A 64 30.48 23.38 -6.09
N GLN A 65 30.21 22.08 -5.98
CA GLN A 65 31.00 21.15 -5.17
C GLN A 65 32.45 21.00 -5.63
N ASN A 66 32.72 21.18 -6.93
CA ASN A 66 34.06 21.09 -7.51
C ASN A 66 34.95 22.30 -7.19
N THR A 67 34.43 23.34 -6.55
CA THR A 67 35.23 24.50 -6.16
C THR A 67 36.26 24.16 -5.09
N LEU A 68 37.41 24.82 -5.15
CA LEU A 68 38.48 24.68 -4.15
C LEU A 68 37.97 24.97 -2.73
N LEU A 69 37.04 25.92 -2.59
CA LEU A 69 36.41 26.25 -1.32
C LEU A 69 35.72 25.05 -0.68
N VAL A 70 34.77 24.44 -1.40
CA VAL A 70 33.98 23.31 -0.89
C VAL A 70 34.89 22.12 -0.59
N GLN A 71 35.82 21.81 -1.50
CA GLN A 71 36.75 20.69 -1.32
C GLN A 71 37.71 20.89 -0.14
N THR A 72 38.20 22.12 0.08
CA THR A 72 39.01 22.43 1.29
C THR A 72 38.18 22.26 2.55
N LEU A 73 36.95 22.77 2.61
CA LEU A 73 36.09 22.62 3.79
C LEU A 73 35.78 21.14 4.09
N VAL A 74 35.48 20.33 3.06
CA VAL A 74 35.28 18.88 3.20
C VAL A 74 36.52 18.22 3.79
N ARG A 75 37.72 18.53 3.29
CA ARG A 75 38.97 17.97 3.82
C ARG A 75 39.26 18.40 5.25
N VAL A 76 39.06 19.67 5.60
CA VAL A 76 39.28 20.13 6.98
C VAL A 76 38.24 19.51 7.93
N CYS A 77 37.00 19.31 7.48
CA CYS A 77 36.00 18.54 8.23
C CYS A 77 36.46 17.09 8.47
N GLN A 78 37.10 16.47 7.48
CA GLN A 78 37.70 15.14 7.61
C GLN A 78 38.84 15.11 8.62
N GLU A 79 39.79 16.06 8.55
CA GLU A 79 40.90 16.18 9.50
C GLU A 79 40.40 16.35 10.95
N LYS A 80 39.32 17.12 11.15
CA LYS A 80 38.76 17.43 12.48
C LYS A 80 37.61 16.52 12.93
N LEU A 81 37.30 15.47 12.16
CA LEU A 81 36.08 14.67 12.30
C LEU A 81 35.88 14.11 13.71
N ASN A 82 36.90 13.50 14.30
CA ASN A 82 36.84 12.87 15.62
C ASN A 82 36.50 13.85 16.75
N GLN A 83 36.68 15.15 16.51
CA GLN A 83 36.50 16.19 17.50
C GLN A 83 35.14 16.90 17.41
N LEU A 84 34.31 16.56 16.41
CA LEU A 84 32.99 17.16 16.21
C LEU A 84 32.02 16.75 17.33
N ASP A 85 31.17 17.67 17.77
CA ASP A 85 30.08 17.35 18.69
C ASP A 85 28.90 16.69 17.96
N ASN A 86 27.91 16.18 18.71
CA ASN A 86 26.77 15.45 18.13
C ASN A 86 25.96 16.32 17.16
N ARG A 87 25.87 17.63 17.43
CA ARG A 87 25.18 18.59 16.57
C ARG A 87 25.90 18.78 15.24
N CYS A 88 27.22 18.96 15.27
CA CYS A 88 28.06 19.05 14.08
C CYS A 88 28.01 17.77 13.26
N ILE A 89 28.07 16.59 13.89
CA ILE A 89 27.92 15.29 13.22
C ILE A 89 26.57 15.22 12.46
N SER A 90 25.47 15.63 13.11
CA SER A 90 24.14 15.64 12.49
C SER A 90 24.05 16.60 11.28
N VAL A 91 24.57 17.81 11.42
CA VAL A 91 24.59 18.80 10.34
C VAL A 91 25.48 18.34 9.19
N LEU A 92 26.66 17.79 9.50
CA LEU A 92 27.58 17.25 8.50
C LEU A 92 26.94 16.09 7.73
N ALA A 93 26.27 15.16 8.41
CA ALA A 93 25.53 14.08 7.78
C ALA A 93 24.49 14.59 6.78
N THR A 94 23.75 15.63 7.17
CA THR A 94 22.74 16.27 6.31
C THR A 94 23.37 16.89 5.07
N THR A 95 24.47 17.62 5.25
CA THR A 95 25.18 18.25 4.13
C THR A 95 25.69 17.22 3.14
N LEU A 96 26.37 16.17 3.64
CA LEU A 96 26.94 15.14 2.79
C LEU A 96 25.89 14.29 2.06
N ALA A 97 24.69 14.15 2.63
CA ALA A 97 23.59 13.45 1.96
C ALA A 97 23.06 14.19 0.72
N GLY A 98 23.24 15.51 0.66
CA GLY A 98 22.84 16.35 -0.49
C GLY A 98 23.96 16.63 -1.49
N MET A 99 25.16 16.08 -1.29
CA MET A 99 26.33 16.28 -2.16
C MET A 99 26.51 15.10 -3.13
N ASP A 100 27.08 15.38 -4.30
CA ASP A 100 27.45 14.35 -5.27
C ASP A 100 28.60 13.49 -4.74
N LYS A 101 28.64 12.22 -5.13
CA LYS A 101 29.67 11.28 -4.68
C LYS A 101 30.99 11.57 -5.40
N ASP A 102 31.97 12.09 -4.65
CA ASP A 102 33.37 12.19 -5.08
C ASP A 102 34.30 11.51 -4.06
N LYS A 103 35.60 11.40 -4.37
CA LYS A 103 36.58 10.73 -3.49
C LYS A 103 36.64 11.34 -2.08
N ASN A 104 36.55 12.66 -1.94
CA ASN A 104 36.64 13.33 -0.64
C ASN A 104 35.33 13.19 0.15
N VAL A 105 34.17 13.36 -0.52
CA VAL A 105 32.84 13.18 0.09
C VAL A 105 32.64 11.74 0.54
N SER A 106 32.99 10.75 -0.29
CA SER A 106 32.90 9.33 0.07
C SER A 106 33.82 8.97 1.24
N ALA A 107 35.06 9.47 1.26
CA ALA A 107 35.97 9.24 2.37
C ALA A 107 35.46 9.86 3.69
N LEU A 108 34.91 11.07 3.63
CA LEU A 108 34.32 11.74 4.79
C LEU A 108 33.04 11.04 5.27
N GLN A 109 32.18 10.57 4.36
CA GLN A 109 30.99 9.79 4.70
C GLN A 109 31.36 8.47 5.39
N ALA A 110 32.37 7.75 4.90
CA ALA A 110 32.86 6.52 5.53
C ALA A 110 33.46 6.80 6.93
N GLY A 111 34.27 7.84 7.07
CA GLY A 111 34.77 8.26 8.38
C GLY A 111 33.65 8.64 9.34
N LEU A 112 32.62 9.33 8.85
CA LEU A 112 31.46 9.74 9.65
C LEU A 112 30.65 8.53 10.11
N GLN A 113 30.47 7.52 9.25
CA GLN A 113 29.84 6.25 9.62
C GLN A 113 30.57 5.55 10.77
N LEU A 114 31.90 5.45 10.70
CA LEU A 114 32.72 4.86 11.75
C LEU A 114 32.61 5.66 13.07
N LEU A 115 32.65 6.99 12.99
CA LEU A 115 32.51 7.84 14.17
C LEU A 115 31.13 7.71 14.81
N VAL A 116 30.07 7.68 14.00
CA VAL A 116 28.70 7.47 14.47
C VAL A 116 28.61 6.11 15.14
N GLU A 117 29.12 5.05 14.52
CA GLU A 117 29.12 3.71 15.12
C GLU A 117 29.73 3.69 16.54
N GLN A 118 30.86 4.36 16.73
CA GLN A 118 31.55 4.41 18.01
C GLN A 118 30.79 5.20 19.08
N ARG A 119 30.13 6.29 18.68
CA ARG A 119 29.56 7.27 19.62
C ARG A 119 28.05 7.18 19.79
N ILE A 120 27.37 6.37 18.99
CA ILE A 120 25.90 6.35 18.92
C ILE A 120 25.22 6.11 20.27
N THR A 121 25.80 5.26 21.10
CA THR A 121 25.28 4.94 22.44
C THR A 121 25.30 6.13 23.39
N SER A 122 26.05 7.19 23.07
CA SER A 122 26.12 8.43 23.87
C SER A 122 25.13 9.51 23.39
N ILE A 123 24.51 9.34 22.22
CA ILE A 123 23.59 10.33 21.64
C ILE A 123 22.20 10.11 22.24
N ARG A 124 21.75 11.04 23.08
CA ARG A 124 20.42 10.99 23.74
C ARG A 124 19.33 11.76 22.98
N ASP A 125 19.72 12.65 22.08
CA ASP A 125 18.77 13.49 21.34
C ASP A 125 18.16 12.73 20.15
N ILE A 126 16.87 12.39 20.26
CA ILE A 126 16.10 11.72 19.21
C ILE A 126 16.11 12.50 17.90
N PHE A 127 16.16 13.84 17.94
CA PHE A 127 16.25 14.67 16.75
C PHE A 127 17.52 14.35 15.95
N ILE A 128 18.64 14.22 16.66
CA ILE A 128 19.92 13.85 16.04
C ILE A 128 19.86 12.41 15.54
N LEU A 129 19.36 11.48 16.35
CA LEU A 129 19.29 10.06 15.98
C LEU A 129 18.47 9.82 14.70
N HIS A 130 17.26 10.37 14.60
CA HIS A 130 16.43 10.20 13.39
C HIS A 130 17.11 10.82 12.16
N ASN A 131 17.85 11.93 12.34
CA ASN A 131 18.53 12.59 11.23
C ASN A 131 19.72 11.77 10.73
N LEU A 132 20.48 11.15 11.65
CA LEU A 132 21.55 10.21 11.31
C LEU A 132 20.99 8.97 10.60
N MET A 133 19.88 8.41 11.08
CA MET A 133 19.18 7.32 10.39
C MET A 133 18.80 7.71 8.96
N LYS A 134 18.21 8.89 8.78
CA LYS A 134 17.81 9.41 7.47
C LYS A 134 18.99 9.60 6.51
N CYS A 135 20.08 10.23 6.97
CA CYS A 135 21.16 10.70 6.10
C CYS A 135 22.24 9.65 5.85
N ILE A 136 22.51 8.79 6.84
CA ILE A 136 23.60 7.81 6.81
C ILE A 136 23.06 6.39 6.60
N GLY A 137 21.85 6.13 7.09
CA GLY A 137 21.36 4.79 7.31
C GLY A 137 21.19 3.95 6.05
N ARG A 138 20.88 4.51 4.87
CA ARG A 138 20.55 3.71 3.68
C ARG A 138 21.62 2.67 3.34
N ASP A 139 22.86 3.14 3.19
CA ASP A 139 24.05 2.35 2.83
C ASP A 139 24.80 1.81 4.07
N ALA A 140 24.28 2.07 5.27
CA ALA A 140 24.91 1.61 6.50
C ALA A 140 24.81 0.07 6.62
N PRO A 141 25.84 -0.58 7.18
CA PRO A 141 25.78 -2.01 7.46
C PRO A 141 24.68 -2.34 8.47
N VAL A 142 24.13 -3.55 8.39
CA VAL A 142 22.97 -3.99 9.20
C VAL A 142 23.24 -3.82 10.71
N PHE A 143 24.46 -4.07 11.18
CA PHE A 143 24.80 -3.89 12.59
C PHE A 143 24.68 -2.42 13.04
N LEU A 144 25.01 -1.45 12.17
CA LEU A 144 24.92 -0.03 12.50
C LEU A 144 23.45 0.42 12.52
N LYS A 145 22.63 -0.10 11.61
CA LYS A 145 21.17 0.08 11.64
C LYS A 145 20.57 -0.41 12.97
N LYS A 146 21.00 -1.59 13.44
CA LYS A 146 20.59 -2.13 14.77
C LYS A 146 21.07 -1.26 15.94
N LYS A 147 22.31 -0.76 15.90
CA LYS A 147 22.81 0.18 16.93
C LYS A 147 22.01 1.49 16.96
N LEU A 148 21.62 2.02 15.79
CA LEU A 148 20.72 3.19 15.67
C LEU A 148 19.35 2.90 16.26
N GLU A 149 18.76 1.76 15.93
CA GLU A 149 17.50 1.32 16.52
C GLU A 149 17.60 1.24 18.05
N MET A 150 18.61 0.57 18.59
CA MET A 150 18.81 0.45 20.04
C MET A 150 19.00 1.81 20.72
N ALA A 151 19.70 2.76 20.10
CA ALA A 151 19.87 4.10 20.65
C ALA A 151 18.54 4.87 20.68
N VAL A 152 17.72 4.78 19.64
CA VAL A 152 16.37 5.37 19.63
C VAL A 152 15.48 4.73 20.68
N LEU A 153 15.53 3.40 20.82
CA LEU A 153 14.71 2.66 21.78
C LEU A 153 15.06 2.98 23.24
N LYS A 154 16.32 3.30 23.55
CA LYS A 154 16.71 3.75 24.90
C LYS A 154 16.11 5.09 25.30
N GLU A 155 15.88 5.95 24.32
CA GLU A 155 15.36 7.31 24.53
C GLU A 155 13.87 7.40 24.16
N ILE A 156 13.19 6.28 23.93
CA ILE A 156 11.84 6.24 23.35
C ILE A 156 10.80 6.93 24.23
N ASP A 157 11.00 6.97 25.55
CA ASP A 157 10.12 7.65 26.50
C ASP A 157 10.13 9.18 26.32
N HIS A 158 11.20 9.72 25.73
CA HIS A 158 11.32 11.14 25.38
C HIS A 158 10.80 11.47 23.97
N LEU A 159 10.12 10.52 23.31
CA LEU A 159 9.58 10.71 21.97
C LEU A 159 8.50 11.79 21.94
N THR A 160 8.82 12.89 21.24
CA THR A 160 7.86 13.97 20.98
C THR A 160 7.07 13.70 19.71
N PHE A 161 5.88 14.31 19.60
CA PHE A 161 5.04 14.20 18.40
C PHE A 161 5.77 14.60 17.09
N PRO A 162 6.50 15.73 17.01
CA PRO A 162 7.27 16.06 15.80
C PRO A 162 8.35 15.04 15.46
N ASN A 163 8.98 14.43 16.47
CA ASN A 163 9.99 13.40 16.26
C ASN A 163 9.37 12.09 15.79
N ALA A 164 8.18 11.72 16.27
CA ALA A 164 7.44 10.56 15.79
C ALA A 164 7.15 10.65 14.28
N LEU A 165 6.66 11.81 13.82
CA LEU A 165 6.42 12.06 12.39
C LEU A 165 7.72 11.92 11.55
N ARG A 166 8.81 12.53 12.02
CA ARG A 166 10.11 12.48 11.34
C ARG A 166 10.73 11.09 11.33
N MET A 167 10.43 10.26 12.32
CA MET A 167 10.98 8.91 12.44
C MET A 167 10.47 7.98 11.34
N PHE A 168 9.20 8.08 10.93
CA PHE A 168 8.67 7.34 9.77
C PHE A 168 9.51 7.62 8.52
N LEU A 169 9.75 8.90 8.23
CA LEU A 169 10.59 9.32 7.09
C LEU A 169 12.04 8.85 7.22
N ALA A 170 12.60 8.87 8.42
CA ALA A 170 13.96 8.41 8.68
C ALA A 170 14.11 6.91 8.42
N LEU A 171 13.15 6.09 8.86
CA LEU A 171 13.13 4.65 8.64
C LEU A 171 12.96 4.28 7.16
N VAL A 172 12.09 5.01 6.44
CA VAL A 172 11.95 4.87 4.97
C VAL A 172 13.27 5.18 4.28
N ALA A 173 13.90 6.33 4.60
CA ALA A 173 15.18 6.71 4.00
C ALA A 173 16.30 5.72 4.32
N MET A 174 16.30 5.14 5.53
CA MET A 174 17.23 4.09 5.94
C MET A 174 16.96 2.72 5.30
N ASN A 175 15.79 2.54 4.66
CA ASN A 175 15.27 1.26 4.20
C ASN A 175 15.34 0.20 5.33
N TYR A 176 14.73 0.51 6.48
CA TYR A 176 14.77 -0.33 7.67
C TYR A 176 13.44 -0.29 8.41
N CYS A 177 12.83 -1.45 8.64
CA CYS A 177 11.56 -1.57 9.34
C CYS A 177 11.78 -1.99 10.79
N SER A 178 11.72 -1.03 11.72
CA SER A 178 11.74 -1.28 13.16
C SER A 178 10.32 -1.26 13.71
N ILE A 179 9.72 -2.42 13.93
CA ILE A 179 8.36 -2.54 14.50
C ILE A 179 8.25 -1.86 15.88
N PRO A 180 9.21 -2.00 16.81
CA PRO A 180 9.13 -1.34 18.12
C PRO A 180 9.11 0.19 18.02
N ILE A 181 9.97 0.79 17.20
CA ILE A 181 10.01 2.25 16.99
C ILE A 181 8.72 2.71 16.31
N LEU A 182 8.27 2.00 15.27
CA LEU A 182 7.05 2.35 14.55
C LEU A 182 5.81 2.26 15.45
N ASN A 183 5.72 1.26 16.34
CA ASN A 183 4.64 1.15 17.32
C ASN A 183 4.63 2.32 18.30
N ALA A 184 5.79 2.71 18.83
CA ALA A 184 5.91 3.86 19.74
C ALA A 184 5.55 5.18 19.03
N CYS A 185 6.05 5.37 17.80
CA CYS A 185 5.70 6.54 16.98
C CYS A 185 4.20 6.56 16.66
N SER A 186 3.62 5.42 16.30
CA SER A 186 2.18 5.30 16.04
C SER A 186 1.38 5.72 17.26
N LYS A 187 1.70 5.19 18.45
CA LYS A 187 1.03 5.60 19.70
C LYS A 187 1.14 7.11 19.94
N LYS A 188 2.30 7.72 19.70
CA LYS A 188 2.47 9.17 19.89
C LYS A 188 1.65 10.00 18.90
N ILE A 189 1.50 9.51 17.67
CA ILE A 189 0.68 10.13 16.62
C ILE A 189 -0.81 10.01 16.98
N GLN A 190 -1.24 8.83 17.46
CA GLN A 190 -2.59 8.58 17.96
C GLN A 190 -2.98 9.56 19.08
N GLU A 191 -2.09 9.79 20.05
CA GLU A 191 -2.30 10.76 21.15
C GLU A 191 -2.48 12.22 20.69
N ASN A 192 -2.00 12.59 19.50
CA ASN A 192 -1.96 13.98 19.00
C ASN A 192 -2.61 14.09 17.60
N ILE A 193 -3.62 13.26 17.34
CA ILE A 193 -4.16 13.07 15.98
C ILE A 193 -4.73 14.35 15.37
N HIS A 194 -5.33 15.21 16.21
CA HIS A 194 -5.95 16.46 15.80
C HIS A 194 -4.94 17.52 15.32
N ASP A 195 -3.67 17.40 15.72
CA ASP A 195 -2.61 18.35 15.36
C ASP A 195 -1.85 17.93 14.10
N ILE A 196 -2.22 16.80 13.47
CA ILE A 196 -1.52 16.28 12.30
C ILE A 196 -1.97 17.04 11.04
N PRO A 197 -1.06 17.71 10.32
CA PRO A 197 -1.39 18.27 9.02
C PRO A 197 -1.72 17.17 8.00
N PHE A 198 -2.70 17.39 7.13
CA PHE A 198 -3.11 16.42 6.11
C PHE A 198 -1.95 15.81 5.31
N ARG A 199 -0.98 16.63 4.89
CA ARG A 199 0.22 16.17 4.17
C ARG A 199 1.02 15.13 4.96
N GLN A 200 1.11 15.28 6.29
CA GLN A 200 1.80 14.31 7.14
C GLN A 200 1.03 13.01 7.26
N ILE A 201 -0.31 13.03 7.26
CA ILE A 201 -1.14 11.81 7.21
C ILE A 201 -0.78 10.97 5.98
N ILE A 202 -0.76 11.59 4.80
CA ILE A 202 -0.39 10.91 3.55
C ILE A 202 1.03 10.34 3.62
N VAL A 203 2.00 11.14 4.09
CA VAL A 203 3.39 10.70 4.25
C VAL A 203 3.51 9.51 5.19
N ILE A 204 2.75 9.46 6.29
CA ILE A 204 2.73 8.32 7.21
C ILE A 204 2.20 7.07 6.50
N LEU A 205 1.07 7.16 5.79
CA LEU A 205 0.49 6.01 5.07
C LEU A 205 1.42 5.49 3.97
N GLU A 206 2.06 6.38 3.20
CA GLU A 206 3.07 6.02 2.20
C GLU A 206 4.32 5.38 2.83
N ALA A 207 4.75 5.88 3.99
CA ALA A 207 5.83 5.28 4.77
C ALA A 207 5.45 3.88 5.26
N CYS A 208 4.21 3.68 5.70
CA CYS A 208 3.70 2.36 6.11
C CYS A 208 3.70 1.39 4.93
N CYS A 209 3.30 1.83 3.72
CA CYS A 209 3.38 1.03 2.51
C CYS A 209 4.82 0.60 2.22
N SER A 210 5.74 1.57 2.22
CA SER A 210 7.15 1.37 1.87
C SER A 210 7.87 0.43 2.85
N LEU A 211 7.56 0.55 4.15
CA LEU A 211 8.14 -0.27 5.21
C LEU A 211 7.39 -1.60 5.43
N GLN A 212 6.30 -1.84 4.69
CA GLN A 212 5.37 -2.96 4.90
C GLN A 212 4.84 -3.02 6.35
N TYR A 213 4.72 -1.87 7.01
CA TYR A 213 4.26 -1.75 8.38
C TYR A 213 2.72 -1.76 8.41
N ARG A 214 2.15 -2.80 9.02
CA ARG A 214 0.70 -3.03 9.06
C ARG A 214 0.17 -2.80 10.47
N ASN A 215 -0.21 -1.56 10.78
CA ASN A 215 -0.83 -1.21 12.05
C ASN A 215 -2.28 -0.77 11.83
N ILE A 216 -3.20 -1.72 11.99
CA ILE A 216 -4.64 -1.51 11.78
C ILE A 216 -5.15 -0.39 12.68
N LYS A 217 -4.73 -0.35 13.95
CA LYS A 217 -5.17 0.67 14.90
C LYS A 217 -4.80 2.09 14.44
N LEU A 218 -3.57 2.29 13.96
CA LEU A 218 -3.16 3.58 13.40
C LEU A 218 -4.00 3.95 12.17
N PHE A 219 -4.25 3.00 11.27
CA PHE A 219 -5.02 3.27 10.05
C PHE A 219 -6.48 3.61 10.35
N SER A 220 -7.11 2.87 11.27
CA SER A 220 -8.45 3.15 11.76
C SER A 220 -8.54 4.53 12.39
N GLU A 221 -7.66 4.89 13.32
CA GLU A 221 -7.72 6.21 13.96
C GLU A 221 -7.50 7.36 12.96
N LEU A 222 -6.57 7.22 12.01
CA LEU A 222 -6.38 8.21 10.94
C LEU A 222 -7.61 8.30 10.04
N ALA A 223 -8.25 7.18 9.71
CA ALA A 223 -9.48 7.16 8.92
C ALA A 223 -10.65 7.80 9.68
N ASP A 224 -10.81 7.51 10.97
CA ASP A 224 -11.84 8.10 11.84
C ASP A 224 -11.66 9.61 11.97
N TYR A 225 -10.42 10.08 12.11
CA TYR A 225 -10.11 11.50 12.12
C TYR A 225 -10.46 12.17 10.76
N VAL A 226 -10.02 11.60 9.63
CA VAL A 226 -10.34 12.15 8.30
C VAL A 226 -11.84 12.09 8.01
N ASN A 227 -12.53 11.05 8.48
CA ASN A 227 -13.97 10.89 8.36
C ASN A 227 -14.74 11.94 9.18
N SER A 228 -14.40 12.10 10.46
CA SER A 228 -15.03 13.12 11.33
C SER A 228 -14.78 14.55 10.88
N THR A 229 -13.71 14.79 10.11
CA THR A 229 -13.37 16.09 9.53
C THR A 229 -13.63 16.14 8.01
N ALA A 230 -14.42 15.20 7.46
CA ALA A 230 -14.64 15.08 6.02
C ALA A 230 -15.26 16.33 5.38
N CYS A 231 -16.01 17.14 6.13
CA CYS A 231 -16.55 18.41 5.64
C CYS A 231 -15.47 19.48 5.38
N ILE A 232 -14.32 19.38 6.04
CA ILE A 232 -13.20 20.33 5.92
C ILE A 232 -12.33 19.99 4.70
N TRP A 233 -12.23 18.70 4.36
CA TRP A 233 -11.36 18.23 3.29
C TRP A 233 -12.01 18.31 1.91
N ASP A 234 -11.24 18.78 0.94
CA ASP A 234 -11.66 18.77 -0.46
C ASP A 234 -11.66 17.35 -1.06
N LYS A 235 -12.31 17.19 -2.22
CA LYS A 235 -12.39 15.90 -2.92
C LYS A 235 -11.02 15.33 -3.30
N ARG A 236 -10.03 16.18 -3.60
CA ARG A 236 -8.67 15.72 -3.97
C ARG A 236 -7.95 15.16 -2.75
N GLN A 237 -8.08 15.80 -1.60
CA GLN A 237 -7.52 15.34 -0.33
C GLN A 237 -8.13 13.99 0.05
N ILE A 238 -9.45 13.87 0.05
CA ILE A 238 -10.11 12.58 0.38
C ILE A 238 -9.68 11.50 -0.62
N MET A 239 -9.63 11.79 -1.92
CA MET A 239 -9.15 10.85 -2.94
C MET A 239 -7.69 10.40 -2.69
N LEU A 240 -6.79 11.34 -2.33
CA LEU A 240 -5.40 11.03 -2.02
C LEU A 240 -5.28 10.11 -0.79
N PHE A 241 -6.04 10.41 0.26
CA PHE A 241 -6.09 9.57 1.47
C PHE A 241 -6.58 8.16 1.16
N LEU A 242 -7.72 8.05 0.47
CA LEU A 242 -8.29 6.76 0.10
C LEU A 242 -7.38 5.98 -0.88
N SER A 243 -6.62 6.65 -1.76
CA SER A 243 -5.61 5.99 -2.60
C SER A 243 -4.43 5.44 -1.79
N ALA A 244 -4.05 6.09 -0.68
CA ALA A 244 -3.05 5.56 0.24
C ALA A 244 -3.59 4.34 1.00
N CYS A 245 -4.86 4.39 1.46
CA CYS A 245 -5.56 3.24 2.05
C CYS A 245 -5.66 2.06 1.08
N GLU A 246 -5.96 2.31 -0.20
CA GLU A 246 -5.99 1.31 -1.26
C GLU A 246 -4.65 0.56 -1.41
N THR A 247 -3.54 1.30 -1.34
CA THR A 247 -2.18 0.72 -1.42
C THR A 247 -1.88 -0.16 -0.20
N LEU A 248 -2.34 0.24 0.98
CA LEU A 248 -2.29 -0.55 2.22
C LEU A 248 -3.30 -1.71 2.25
N VAL A 249 -4.21 -1.77 1.27
CA VAL A 249 -5.37 -2.67 1.26
C VAL A 249 -6.24 -2.50 2.52
N PHE A 250 -6.33 -1.28 3.04
CA PHE A 250 -7.18 -0.91 4.15
C PHE A 250 -8.44 -0.24 3.62
N GLN A 251 -9.61 -0.60 4.16
CA GLN A 251 -10.91 -0.14 3.65
C GLN A 251 -11.62 0.74 4.69
N PRO A 252 -11.55 2.07 4.56
CA PRO A 252 -12.30 3.00 5.42
C PRO A 252 -13.74 3.16 4.91
N THR A 253 -14.62 2.25 5.35
CA THR A 253 -15.99 2.07 4.84
C THR A 253 -16.84 3.36 4.85
N GLU A 254 -16.86 4.09 5.96
CA GLU A 254 -17.66 5.30 6.14
C GLU A 254 -17.18 6.41 5.20
N LEU A 255 -15.86 6.65 5.15
CA LEU A 255 -15.26 7.68 4.31
C LEU A 255 -15.44 7.38 2.81
N MET A 256 -15.40 6.10 2.42
CA MET A 256 -15.70 5.70 1.04
C MET A 256 -17.17 5.95 0.66
N GLY A 257 -18.10 5.84 1.62
CA GLY A 257 -19.49 6.24 1.44
C GLY A 257 -19.61 7.73 1.17
N ILE A 258 -19.11 8.56 2.10
CA ILE A 258 -19.13 10.03 1.97
C ILE A 258 -18.46 10.50 0.68
N PHE A 259 -17.33 9.90 0.30
CA PHE A 259 -16.64 10.28 -0.93
C PHE A 259 -17.44 9.91 -2.18
N ALA A 260 -18.19 8.81 -2.17
CA ALA A 260 -19.07 8.45 -3.27
C ALA A 260 -20.18 9.50 -3.45
N GLU A 261 -20.79 9.96 -2.35
CA GLU A 261 -21.82 11.02 -2.37
C GLU A 261 -21.25 12.34 -2.93
N LYS A 262 -20.07 12.77 -2.46
CA LYS A 262 -19.42 13.99 -2.96
C LYS A 262 -19.10 13.93 -4.46
N VAL A 263 -18.82 12.74 -4.98
CA VAL A 263 -18.48 12.52 -6.39
C VAL A 263 -19.75 12.44 -7.26
N THR A 264 -20.85 11.89 -6.73
CA THR A 264 -22.14 11.88 -7.44
C THR A 264 -22.80 13.27 -7.47
N GLU A 265 -22.63 14.07 -6.42
CA GLU A 265 -23.12 15.46 -6.36
C GLU A 265 -22.34 16.43 -7.26
N ASP A 266 -21.05 16.17 -7.49
CA ASP A 266 -20.20 16.98 -8.37
C ASP A 266 -19.42 16.10 -9.37
N PRO A 267 -20.07 15.66 -10.46
CA PRO A 267 -19.43 14.85 -11.49
C PRO A 267 -18.31 15.57 -12.25
N GLU A 268 -18.23 16.90 -12.22
CA GLU A 268 -17.18 17.66 -12.92
C GLU A 268 -15.78 17.38 -12.36
N PHE A 269 -15.72 16.91 -11.10
CA PHE A 269 -14.49 16.42 -10.48
C PHE A 269 -13.85 15.23 -11.23
N LEU A 270 -14.65 14.42 -11.94
CA LEU A 270 -14.23 13.20 -12.61
C LEU A 270 -13.64 13.44 -14.01
N ASN A 271 -12.49 14.11 -14.06
CA ASN A 271 -11.63 13.99 -15.26
C ASN A 271 -11.14 12.52 -15.42
N LEU A 272 -10.63 12.16 -16.60
CA LEU A 272 -10.19 10.79 -16.90
C LEU A 272 -9.24 10.21 -15.83
N LYS A 273 -8.27 11.00 -15.35
CA LYS A 273 -7.31 10.57 -14.32
C LYS A 273 -8.02 10.25 -12.99
N ASN A 274 -8.89 11.16 -12.53
CA ASN A 274 -9.63 10.98 -11.29
C ASN A 274 -10.61 9.80 -11.39
N LEU A 275 -11.31 9.66 -12.52
CA LEU A 275 -12.21 8.54 -12.80
C LEU A 275 -11.50 7.19 -12.67
N LEU A 276 -10.32 7.04 -13.28
CA LEU A 276 -9.53 5.80 -13.20
C LEU A 276 -9.04 5.52 -11.77
N ILE A 277 -8.69 6.55 -11.00
CA ILE A 277 -8.30 6.42 -9.59
C ILE A 277 -9.49 5.93 -8.76
N VAL A 278 -10.67 6.55 -8.90
CA VAL A 278 -11.90 6.15 -8.21
C VAL A 278 -12.27 4.70 -8.56
N LEU A 279 -12.31 4.36 -9.85
CA LEU A 279 -12.60 2.99 -10.30
C LEU A 279 -11.62 1.99 -9.70
N ARG A 280 -10.31 2.28 -9.72
CA ARG A 280 -9.29 1.41 -9.13
C ARG A 280 -9.51 1.19 -7.63
N MET A 281 -9.79 2.26 -6.89
CA MET A 281 -9.95 2.21 -5.43
C MET A 281 -11.16 1.39 -5.01
N TYR A 282 -12.33 1.69 -5.59
CA TYR A 282 -13.57 1.00 -5.26
C TYR A 282 -13.52 -0.46 -5.72
N SER A 283 -12.97 -0.73 -6.90
CA SER A 283 -12.84 -2.11 -7.41
C SER A 283 -11.89 -2.95 -6.58
N ARG A 284 -10.70 -2.44 -6.22
CA ARG A 284 -9.72 -3.21 -5.44
C ARG A 284 -10.18 -3.47 -4.00
N LEU A 285 -10.70 -2.45 -3.32
CA LEU A 285 -11.23 -2.59 -1.96
C LEU A 285 -12.62 -3.23 -1.92
N ASN A 286 -13.20 -3.54 -3.10
CA ASN A 286 -14.51 -4.15 -3.24
C ASN A 286 -15.59 -3.40 -2.43
N TYR A 287 -15.67 -2.09 -2.62
CA TYR A 287 -16.66 -1.26 -1.96
C TYR A 287 -17.72 -0.82 -2.96
N VAL A 288 -18.98 -1.00 -2.59
CA VAL A 288 -20.15 -0.54 -3.34
C VAL A 288 -20.99 0.30 -2.37
N PRO A 289 -21.24 1.60 -2.65
CA PRO A 289 -22.10 2.44 -1.82
C PRO A 289 -23.50 1.84 -1.73
N ARG A 290 -24.02 1.60 -0.52
CA ARG A 290 -25.31 0.90 -0.35
C ARG A 290 -26.49 1.74 -0.84
N ASP A 291 -26.61 2.97 -0.34
CA ASP A 291 -27.79 3.81 -0.56
C ASP A 291 -27.82 4.46 -1.95
N GLN A 292 -26.66 4.65 -2.58
CA GLN A 292 -26.51 5.33 -3.87
C GLN A 292 -25.89 4.46 -4.96
N LYS A 293 -25.97 3.12 -4.83
CA LYS A 293 -25.33 2.16 -5.76
C LYS A 293 -25.58 2.51 -7.24
N HIS A 294 -26.84 2.67 -7.61
CA HIS A 294 -27.24 2.91 -9.00
C HIS A 294 -26.72 4.25 -9.52
N LEU A 295 -26.95 5.33 -8.75
CA LEU A 295 -26.49 6.68 -9.10
C LEU A 295 -24.97 6.75 -9.22
N PHE A 296 -24.24 6.09 -8.32
CA PHE A 296 -22.78 6.03 -8.34
C PHE A 296 -22.27 5.37 -9.63
N PHE A 297 -22.78 4.18 -9.97
CA PHE A 297 -22.37 3.50 -11.20
C PHE A 297 -22.78 4.27 -12.46
N GLU A 298 -23.99 4.86 -12.49
CA GLU A 298 -24.46 5.69 -13.60
C GLU A 298 -23.54 6.91 -13.82
N THR A 299 -23.15 7.59 -12.73
CA THR A 299 -22.24 8.73 -12.78
C THR A 299 -20.88 8.33 -13.36
N LEU A 300 -20.27 7.25 -12.85
CA LEU A 300 -18.99 6.76 -13.35
C LEU A 300 -19.08 6.29 -14.80
N HIS A 301 -20.16 5.58 -15.17
CA HIS A 301 -20.40 5.11 -16.54
C HIS A 301 -20.53 6.30 -17.49
N SER A 302 -21.38 7.27 -17.16
CA SER A 302 -21.62 8.48 -17.97
C SER A 302 -20.31 9.26 -18.18
N CYS A 303 -19.49 9.38 -17.13
CA CYS A 303 -18.17 9.99 -17.24
C CYS A 303 -17.24 9.18 -18.16
N LEU A 304 -17.18 7.86 -18.02
CA LEU A 304 -16.38 7.03 -18.93
C LEU A 304 -16.79 7.23 -20.39
N ASN A 305 -18.09 7.23 -20.68
CA ASN A 305 -18.62 7.41 -22.04
C ASN A 305 -18.16 8.71 -22.69
N LYS A 306 -18.07 9.82 -21.92
CA LYS A 306 -17.55 11.10 -22.42
C LYS A 306 -16.10 11.01 -22.89
N PHE A 307 -15.29 10.15 -22.27
CA PHE A 307 -13.86 9.99 -22.59
C PHE A 307 -13.56 8.88 -23.59
N LEU A 308 -14.52 8.01 -23.94
CA LEU A 308 -14.30 6.88 -24.85
C LEU A 308 -13.65 7.22 -26.20
N PRO A 309 -13.95 8.37 -26.85
CA PRO A 309 -13.30 8.70 -28.11
C PRO A 309 -11.79 8.98 -27.99
N GLN A 310 -11.33 9.37 -26.81
CA GLN A 310 -9.97 9.88 -26.56
C GLN A 310 -9.14 8.96 -25.64
N ILE A 311 -9.79 7.97 -25.01
CA ILE A 311 -9.16 7.09 -24.03
C ILE A 311 -8.18 6.12 -24.71
N SER A 312 -7.02 5.91 -24.08
CA SER A 312 -6.08 4.90 -24.56
C SER A 312 -6.59 3.48 -24.33
N ASN A 313 -6.13 2.51 -25.12
CA ASN A 313 -6.51 1.10 -24.98
C ASN A 313 -6.20 0.54 -23.58
N ALA A 314 -5.07 0.94 -23.01
CA ALA A 314 -4.66 0.52 -21.67
C ALA A 314 -5.57 1.10 -20.56
N GLU A 315 -6.02 2.34 -20.71
CA GLU A 315 -6.94 2.98 -19.76
C GLU A 315 -8.36 2.44 -19.91
N LEU A 316 -8.82 2.19 -21.13
CA LEU A 316 -10.11 1.54 -21.41
C LEU A 316 -10.17 0.17 -20.75
N LEU A 317 -9.14 -0.66 -20.94
CA LEU A 317 -9.04 -1.98 -20.33
C LEU A 317 -9.06 -1.89 -18.79
N LYS A 318 -8.35 -0.92 -18.20
CA LYS A 318 -8.37 -0.67 -16.74
C LYS A 318 -9.76 -0.28 -16.24
N ALA A 319 -10.43 0.63 -16.94
CA ALA A 319 -11.76 1.07 -16.56
C ALA A 319 -12.78 -0.08 -16.64
N ALA A 320 -12.83 -0.77 -17.79
CA ALA A 320 -13.72 -1.92 -18.00
C ALA A 320 -13.48 -3.02 -16.97
N TYR A 321 -12.21 -3.38 -16.74
CA TYR A 321 -11.82 -4.35 -15.71
C TYR A 321 -12.31 -3.93 -14.31
N SER A 322 -12.11 -2.67 -13.90
CA SER A 322 -12.56 -2.20 -12.59
C SER A 322 -14.09 -2.23 -12.43
N PHE A 323 -14.85 -1.87 -13.47
CA PHE A 323 -16.31 -2.02 -13.46
C PHE A 323 -16.73 -3.49 -13.35
N CYS A 324 -16.13 -4.36 -14.16
CA CYS A 324 -16.37 -5.81 -14.11
C CYS A 324 -16.11 -6.38 -12.72
N ILE A 325 -15.01 -6.01 -12.07
CA ILE A 325 -14.71 -6.42 -10.69
C ILE A 325 -15.83 -5.98 -9.73
N LEU A 326 -16.31 -4.75 -9.86
CA LEU A 326 -17.43 -4.20 -9.08
C LEU A 326 -18.79 -4.83 -9.40
N GLY A 327 -18.89 -5.66 -10.44
CA GLY A 327 -20.13 -6.32 -10.85
C GLY A 327 -21.05 -5.43 -11.67
N TYR A 328 -20.47 -4.48 -12.40
CA TYR A 328 -21.19 -3.61 -13.32
C TYR A 328 -20.63 -3.79 -14.74
N LEU A 329 -21.49 -3.91 -15.74
CA LEU A 329 -21.11 -4.09 -17.14
C LEU A 329 -21.31 -2.78 -17.93
N PRO A 330 -20.24 -2.03 -18.25
CA PRO A 330 -20.33 -0.80 -19.02
C PRO A 330 -20.39 -1.13 -20.52
N HIS A 331 -21.56 -1.55 -21.02
CA HIS A 331 -21.76 -2.11 -22.38
C HIS A 331 -21.02 -1.35 -23.49
N HIS A 332 -21.22 -0.03 -23.63
CA HIS A 332 -20.57 0.75 -24.69
C HIS A 332 -19.03 0.72 -24.63
N ALA A 333 -18.45 0.73 -23.42
CA ALA A 333 -17.01 0.58 -23.22
C ALA A 333 -16.52 -0.85 -23.50
N LEU A 334 -17.34 -1.85 -23.16
CA LEU A 334 -17.05 -3.27 -23.42
C LEU A 334 -17.08 -3.57 -24.92
N ASP A 335 -18.10 -3.10 -25.64
CA ASP A 335 -18.23 -3.26 -27.08
C ASP A 335 -17.03 -2.64 -27.81
N THR A 336 -16.68 -1.41 -27.44
CA THR A 336 -15.48 -0.73 -27.96
C THR A 336 -14.19 -1.51 -27.66
N LEU A 337 -14.08 -2.10 -26.47
CA LEU A 337 -12.91 -2.90 -26.08
C LEU A 337 -12.84 -4.20 -26.89
N MET A 338 -13.96 -4.88 -27.12
CA MET A 338 -14.02 -6.12 -27.89
C MET A 338 -13.73 -5.90 -29.37
N GLU A 339 -14.21 -4.80 -29.96
CA GLU A 339 -13.82 -4.40 -31.31
C GLU A 339 -12.31 -4.21 -31.42
N LYS A 340 -11.68 -3.53 -30.47
CA LYS A 340 -10.23 -3.32 -30.43
C LYS A 340 -9.44 -4.61 -30.20
N ASP A 341 -9.98 -5.51 -29.37
CA ASP A 341 -9.39 -6.84 -29.15
C ASP A 341 -9.38 -7.67 -30.44
N SER A 342 -10.49 -7.66 -31.18
CA SER A 342 -10.60 -8.38 -32.46
C SER A 342 -9.59 -7.90 -33.52
N ARG A 343 -9.13 -6.65 -33.42
CA ARG A 343 -8.10 -6.05 -34.27
C ARG A 343 -6.68 -6.26 -33.74
N ASN A 344 -6.51 -6.99 -32.63
CA ASN A 344 -5.24 -7.20 -31.92
C ASN A 344 -4.57 -5.88 -31.46
N GLU A 345 -5.35 -4.83 -31.18
CA GLU A 345 -4.83 -3.51 -30.79
C GLU A 345 -4.57 -3.37 -29.28
N LEU A 346 -4.99 -4.35 -28.46
CA LEU A 346 -4.92 -4.27 -26.99
C LEU A 346 -3.61 -4.81 -26.42
N LEU A 347 -3.03 -5.82 -27.07
CA LEU A 347 -1.88 -6.58 -26.59
C LEU A 347 -0.63 -6.23 -27.40
N SER A 348 0.01 -5.12 -27.04
CA SER A 348 1.36 -4.80 -27.49
C SER A 348 2.41 -5.62 -26.73
N ASP A 349 3.56 -5.90 -27.36
CA ASP A 349 4.67 -6.63 -26.75
C ASP A 349 5.42 -5.71 -25.76
N ASP A 350 4.85 -5.57 -24.55
CA ASP A 350 5.36 -4.71 -23.48
C ASP A 350 5.52 -5.44 -22.13
N LEU A 351 6.21 -4.78 -21.19
CA LEU A 351 6.48 -5.27 -19.84
C LEU A 351 5.22 -5.62 -19.02
N HIS A 352 4.04 -5.18 -19.46
CA HIS A 352 2.77 -5.34 -18.75
C HIS A 352 1.77 -6.28 -19.46
N LYS A 353 2.23 -7.02 -20.48
CA LYS A 353 1.40 -7.90 -21.30
C LYS A 353 0.61 -8.92 -20.48
N GLU A 354 1.26 -9.67 -19.58
CA GLU A 354 0.58 -10.67 -18.74
C GLU A 354 -0.54 -10.07 -17.88
N GLN A 355 -0.31 -8.86 -17.35
CA GLN A 355 -1.31 -8.16 -16.55
C GLN A 355 -2.51 -7.74 -17.41
N LYS A 356 -2.25 -7.25 -18.63
CA LYS A 356 -3.31 -6.89 -19.59
C LYS A 356 -4.10 -8.12 -20.03
N GLU A 357 -3.43 -9.23 -20.33
CA GLU A 357 -4.07 -10.50 -20.69
C GLU A 357 -4.97 -11.02 -19.56
N MET A 358 -4.49 -10.98 -18.32
CA MET A 358 -5.28 -11.34 -17.14
C MET A 358 -6.51 -10.44 -16.96
N MET A 359 -6.36 -9.13 -17.14
CA MET A 359 -7.48 -8.19 -17.06
C MET A 359 -8.50 -8.43 -18.17
N LEU A 360 -8.04 -8.61 -19.41
CA LEU A 360 -8.90 -8.87 -20.56
C LEU A 360 -9.65 -10.19 -20.40
N HIS A 361 -8.98 -11.24 -19.94
CA HIS A 361 -9.62 -12.50 -19.59
C HIS A 361 -10.70 -12.29 -18.52
N CYS A 362 -10.40 -11.57 -17.43
CA CYS A 362 -11.41 -11.25 -16.41
C CYS A 362 -12.62 -10.49 -16.98
N VAL A 363 -12.40 -9.53 -17.89
CA VAL A 363 -13.48 -8.80 -18.56
C VAL A 363 -14.35 -9.73 -19.38
N LYS A 364 -13.75 -10.59 -20.23
CA LYS A 364 -14.49 -11.57 -21.04
C LYS A 364 -15.34 -12.51 -20.18
N VAL A 365 -14.77 -13.00 -19.08
CA VAL A 365 -15.49 -13.86 -18.12
C VAL A 365 -16.65 -13.11 -17.45
N CYS A 366 -16.48 -11.83 -17.10
CA CYS A 366 -17.57 -11.00 -16.61
C CYS A 366 -18.65 -10.78 -17.67
N MET A 367 -18.29 -10.52 -18.92
CA MET A 367 -19.29 -10.35 -19.99
C MET A 367 -20.17 -11.58 -20.16
N GLU A 368 -19.61 -12.77 -19.96
CA GLU A 368 -20.34 -14.04 -20.05
C GLU A 368 -21.15 -14.32 -18.77
N LEU A 369 -20.51 -14.37 -17.60
CA LEU A 369 -21.14 -14.76 -16.35
C LEU A 369 -22.00 -13.65 -15.74
N ASP A 370 -21.66 -12.39 -15.98
CA ASP A 370 -22.44 -11.25 -15.50
C ASP A 370 -23.55 -10.79 -16.44
N SER A 371 -23.68 -11.39 -17.62
CA SER A 371 -24.79 -11.11 -18.54
C SER A 371 -26.14 -11.48 -17.91
N PRO A 372 -27.20 -10.66 -18.09
CA PRO A 372 -28.56 -11.02 -17.69
C PRO A 372 -29.09 -12.26 -18.43
N SER A 373 -28.50 -12.63 -19.58
CA SER A 373 -28.87 -13.84 -20.33
C SER A 373 -28.17 -15.11 -19.81
N PHE A 374 -27.23 -14.99 -18.87
CA PHE A 374 -26.52 -16.14 -18.34
C PHE A 374 -27.48 -17.05 -17.57
N THR A 375 -27.64 -18.27 -18.06
CA THR A 375 -28.44 -19.30 -17.38
C THR A 375 -27.50 -20.20 -16.60
N LYS A 376 -27.84 -20.43 -15.32
CA LYS A 376 -27.08 -21.34 -14.46
C LYS A 376 -26.90 -22.70 -15.18
N PRO A 377 -25.66 -23.15 -15.41
CA PRO A 377 -25.43 -24.40 -16.10
C PRO A 377 -25.95 -25.57 -15.24
N ALA A 378 -26.66 -26.51 -15.87
CA ALA A 378 -27.08 -27.75 -15.21
C ALA A 378 -25.87 -28.60 -14.78
N PHE A 379 -24.78 -28.48 -15.52
CA PHE A 379 -23.51 -29.15 -15.27
C PHE A 379 -22.34 -28.21 -15.57
N VAL A 380 -21.37 -28.16 -14.66
CA VAL A 380 -20.11 -27.43 -14.87
C VAL A 380 -19.04 -28.49 -15.12
N LEU A 381 -18.51 -28.53 -16.34
CA LEU A 381 -17.41 -29.42 -16.70
C LEU A 381 -16.21 -29.16 -15.80
N THR A 382 -15.78 -30.17 -15.06
CA THR A 382 -14.56 -30.13 -14.25
C THR A 382 -13.39 -30.68 -15.07
N GLU A 383 -12.35 -29.86 -15.23
CA GLU A 383 -11.10 -30.34 -15.82
C GLU A 383 -10.32 -31.07 -14.71
N ASN A 384 -10.28 -32.40 -14.77
CA ASN A 384 -9.54 -33.19 -13.78
C ASN A 384 -8.04 -32.94 -13.95
N SER A 385 -7.47 -32.11 -13.08
CA SER A 385 -6.02 -31.99 -12.92
C SER A 385 -5.54 -32.87 -11.77
N SER A 386 -4.82 -33.94 -12.09
CA SER A 386 -4.09 -34.73 -11.09
C SER A 386 -2.90 -33.90 -10.59
N SER A 387 -3.08 -33.15 -9.51
CA SER A 387 -1.97 -32.45 -8.87
C SER A 387 -1.80 -32.92 -7.42
N LEU A 388 -0.54 -33.02 -6.99
CA LEU A 388 -0.17 -33.28 -5.60
C LEU A 388 -0.90 -32.30 -4.67
N VAL A 389 -1.51 -32.82 -3.61
CA VAL A 389 -2.11 -32.02 -2.54
C VAL A 389 -1.09 -30.99 -2.05
N SER A 390 -1.40 -29.70 -2.22
CA SER A 390 -0.57 -28.65 -1.67
C SER A 390 -0.42 -28.87 -0.16
N LEU A 391 0.79 -28.71 0.37
CA LEU A 391 1.08 -28.89 1.81
C LEU A 391 0.10 -28.12 2.69
N ASN A 392 -0.34 -26.96 2.21
CA ASN A 392 -1.26 -26.06 2.88
C ASN A 392 -2.71 -26.56 2.95
N LEU A 393 -3.08 -27.62 2.22
CA LEU A 393 -4.45 -28.17 2.22
C LEU A 393 -4.54 -29.55 2.89
N ARG A 394 -3.43 -30.13 3.36
CA ARG A 394 -3.42 -31.47 3.99
C ARG A 394 -4.30 -31.52 5.24
N LYS A 395 -4.15 -30.55 6.14
CA LYS A 395 -4.97 -30.45 7.35
C LYS A 395 -6.47 -30.31 7.04
N ALA A 396 -6.80 -29.52 6.02
CA ALA A 396 -8.18 -29.36 5.59
C ALA A 396 -8.74 -30.68 5.05
N ARG A 397 -7.94 -31.42 4.28
CA ARG A 397 -8.29 -32.76 3.77
C ARG A 397 -8.52 -33.74 4.93
N GLU A 398 -7.62 -33.80 5.90
CA GLU A 398 -7.73 -34.67 7.08
C GLU A 398 -8.98 -34.35 7.89
N ALA A 399 -9.23 -33.07 8.19
CA ALA A 399 -10.42 -32.63 8.90
C ALA A 399 -11.72 -32.91 8.13
N LEU A 400 -11.71 -32.80 6.79
CA LEU A 400 -12.85 -33.19 5.95
C LEU A 400 -13.10 -34.70 5.96
N ILE A 401 -12.05 -35.53 5.92
CA ILE A 401 -12.18 -37.00 6.03
C ILE A 401 -12.76 -37.37 7.39
N GLU A 402 -12.27 -36.77 8.47
CA GLU A 402 -12.77 -37.01 9.82
C GLU A 402 -14.24 -36.57 9.97
N LEU A 403 -14.61 -35.43 9.39
CA LEU A 403 -15.98 -34.91 9.43
C LEU A 403 -16.97 -35.70 8.58
N LEU A 404 -16.56 -36.09 7.37
CA LEU A 404 -17.44 -36.69 6.36
C LEU A 404 -17.37 -38.23 6.31
N GLY A 405 -16.35 -38.81 6.94
CA GLY A 405 -16.15 -40.25 7.07
C GLY A 405 -15.39 -40.92 5.93
N ASP A 406 -15.32 -40.31 4.74
CA ASP A 406 -14.66 -40.89 3.55
C ASP A 406 -14.15 -39.79 2.60
N GLU A 407 -13.08 -40.08 1.86
CA GLU A 407 -12.54 -39.25 0.77
C GLU A 407 -13.52 -39.13 -0.41
N ASN A 408 -14.40 -40.13 -0.61
CA ASN A 408 -15.42 -40.12 -1.67
C ASN A 408 -16.53 -39.06 -1.47
N MET A 409 -16.51 -38.34 -0.35
CA MET A 409 -17.52 -37.33 0.01
C MET A 409 -17.18 -35.92 -0.50
N PHE A 410 -15.97 -35.69 -1.02
CA PHE A 410 -15.55 -34.39 -1.54
C PHE A 410 -14.58 -34.51 -2.71
N GLN A 411 -14.63 -33.57 -3.66
CA GLN A 411 -13.62 -33.45 -4.70
C GLN A 411 -12.58 -32.44 -4.26
N GLN A 412 -11.31 -32.71 -4.55
CA GLN A 412 -10.22 -31.81 -4.25
C GLN A 412 -9.64 -31.22 -5.53
N ASN A 413 -9.13 -29.98 -5.45
CA ASN A 413 -8.37 -29.33 -6.52
C ASN A 413 -9.16 -29.23 -7.84
N VAL A 414 -10.43 -28.85 -7.74
CA VAL A 414 -11.37 -28.81 -8.86
C VAL A 414 -11.04 -27.60 -9.74
N GLN A 415 -10.69 -27.87 -11.00
CA GLN A 415 -10.58 -26.82 -12.02
C GLN A 415 -11.91 -26.69 -12.74
N LEU A 416 -12.38 -25.46 -12.83
CA LEU A 416 -13.59 -25.08 -13.52
C LEU A 416 -13.23 -24.28 -14.78
N PRO A 417 -14.19 -24.10 -15.71
CA PRO A 417 -14.04 -23.17 -16.82
C PRO A 417 -13.63 -21.77 -16.33
N TYR A 418 -13.12 -20.95 -17.24
CA TYR A 418 -12.66 -19.59 -16.92
C TYR A 418 -11.46 -19.55 -15.95
N LYS A 419 -10.69 -20.64 -15.88
CA LYS A 419 -9.51 -20.78 -14.98
C LYS A 419 -9.88 -20.60 -13.51
N TYR A 420 -11.13 -20.89 -13.14
CA TYR A 420 -11.52 -20.91 -11.74
C TYR A 420 -11.05 -22.19 -11.07
N HIS A 421 -10.64 -22.03 -9.82
CA HIS A 421 -10.10 -23.10 -9.00
C HIS A 421 -10.87 -23.20 -7.69
N ILE A 422 -11.27 -24.40 -7.29
CA ILE A 422 -11.87 -24.69 -5.99
C ILE A 422 -10.97 -25.68 -5.24
N ASP A 423 -10.65 -25.38 -3.98
CA ASP A 423 -9.79 -26.23 -3.17
C ASP A 423 -10.53 -27.53 -2.81
N PHE A 424 -11.78 -27.43 -2.34
CA PHE A 424 -12.65 -28.59 -2.11
C PHE A 424 -14.11 -28.31 -2.55
N GLU A 425 -14.70 -29.24 -3.30
CA GLU A 425 -16.12 -29.25 -3.66
C GLU A 425 -16.86 -30.34 -2.88
N ILE A 426 -18.01 -29.99 -2.30
CA ILE A 426 -18.88 -30.93 -1.58
C ILE A 426 -20.27 -30.89 -2.20
N LYS A 427 -20.85 -32.05 -2.52
CA LYS A 427 -22.23 -32.17 -2.99
C LYS A 427 -23.14 -32.50 -1.80
N MET A 428 -24.24 -31.78 -1.66
CA MET A 428 -25.21 -31.94 -0.57
C MET A 428 -26.63 -32.06 -1.12
N ASP A 429 -27.53 -32.61 -0.32
CA ASP A 429 -28.96 -32.55 -0.57
C ASP A 429 -29.49 -31.10 -0.53
N SER A 430 -30.68 -30.87 -1.10
CA SER A 430 -31.32 -29.54 -1.17
C SER A 430 -31.45 -28.86 0.21
N ASP A 431 -31.62 -29.65 1.26
CA ASP A 431 -31.82 -29.19 2.64
C ASP A 431 -30.50 -28.92 3.38
N ARG A 432 -29.35 -29.17 2.74
CA ARG A 432 -28.01 -29.01 3.33
C ARG A 432 -27.82 -29.80 4.64
N LYS A 433 -28.43 -30.98 4.72
CA LYS A 433 -28.37 -31.89 5.88
C LYS A 433 -27.50 -33.10 5.64
N LYS A 434 -27.42 -33.58 4.40
CA LYS A 434 -26.67 -34.79 4.04
C LYS A 434 -25.69 -34.51 2.90
N VAL A 435 -24.47 -35.01 3.07
CA VAL A 435 -23.46 -35.01 2.00
C VAL A 435 -23.70 -36.22 1.11
N LEU A 436 -23.61 -36.00 -0.20
CA LEU A 436 -23.82 -37.01 -1.22
C LEU A 436 -22.45 -37.49 -1.73
N PRO A 437 -22.21 -38.81 -1.81
CA PRO A 437 -20.97 -39.34 -2.36
C PRO A 437 -20.85 -38.99 -3.84
N ILE A 438 -19.62 -38.85 -4.32
CA ILE A 438 -19.35 -38.61 -5.74
C ILE A 438 -19.58 -39.92 -6.51
N PRO A 439 -20.56 -40.00 -7.43
CA PRO A 439 -20.78 -41.23 -8.18
C PRO A 439 -19.62 -41.47 -9.18
N ALA A 440 -19.26 -42.74 -9.37
CA ALA A 440 -18.23 -43.17 -10.34
C ALA A 440 -18.64 -42.97 -11.82
N THR A 441 -19.91 -42.65 -12.07
CA THR A 441 -20.47 -42.34 -13.38
C THR A 441 -21.29 -41.05 -13.26
N ASP A 442 -20.94 -40.07 -14.07
CA ASP A 442 -21.38 -38.66 -14.05
C ASP A 442 -22.82 -38.48 -14.56
N ASP A 443 -23.73 -39.28 -14.03
CA ASP A 443 -25.13 -39.28 -14.43
C ASP A 443 -25.95 -38.95 -13.18
N ARG A 444 -26.47 -37.72 -13.12
CA ARG A 444 -27.86 -37.37 -12.75
C ARG A 444 -27.99 -35.85 -12.61
N THR A 445 -28.79 -35.32 -13.54
CA THR A 445 -29.40 -33.99 -13.58
C THR A 445 -30.46 -33.84 -12.49
N ASP A 446 -30.07 -33.90 -11.21
CA ASP A 446 -31.01 -33.64 -10.13
C ASP A 446 -30.88 -32.19 -9.65
N SER A 447 -31.92 -31.40 -9.93
CA SER A 447 -32.08 -30.02 -9.44
C SER A 447 -32.13 -29.90 -7.90
N SER A 448 -32.07 -31.02 -7.20
CA SER A 448 -32.08 -31.18 -5.74
C SER A 448 -30.69 -31.27 -5.10
N VAL A 449 -29.61 -31.04 -5.85
CA VAL A 449 -28.23 -31.08 -5.32
C VAL A 449 -27.66 -29.68 -5.14
N GLN A 450 -27.29 -29.33 -3.91
CA GLN A 450 -26.52 -28.14 -3.59
C GLN A 450 -25.02 -28.43 -3.67
N ARG A 451 -24.25 -27.55 -4.30
CA ARG A 451 -22.78 -27.67 -4.38
C ARG A 451 -22.13 -26.64 -3.48
N LEU A 452 -21.25 -27.06 -2.58
CA LEU A 452 -20.42 -26.17 -1.77
C LEU A 452 -19.04 -26.04 -2.41
N ALA A 453 -18.50 -24.82 -2.46
CA ALA A 453 -17.12 -24.57 -2.84
C ALA A 453 -16.35 -24.02 -1.64
N LEU A 454 -15.43 -24.81 -1.09
CA LEU A 454 -14.55 -24.36 -0.02
C LEU A 454 -13.29 -23.77 -0.66
N LEU A 455 -13.01 -22.51 -0.33
CA LEU A 455 -11.83 -21.79 -0.76
C LEU A 455 -10.96 -21.44 0.44
N PHE A 456 -9.74 -21.98 0.49
CA PHE A 456 -8.73 -21.71 1.51
C PHE A 456 -7.82 -20.58 1.06
N VAL A 457 -8.17 -19.38 1.49
CA VAL A 457 -7.63 -18.15 0.93
C VAL A 457 -6.56 -17.55 1.85
N PRO A 458 -5.43 -17.04 1.31
CA PRO A 458 -4.44 -16.35 2.11
C PRO A 458 -4.98 -15.01 2.67
N PRO A 459 -4.44 -14.52 3.81
CA PRO A 459 -4.83 -13.22 4.36
C PRO A 459 -4.67 -12.04 3.39
N SER A 460 -3.76 -12.14 2.43
CA SER A 460 -3.50 -11.12 1.41
C SER A 460 -4.62 -10.92 0.40
N ALA A 461 -5.67 -11.75 0.40
CA ALA A 461 -6.83 -11.59 -0.47
C ALA A 461 -8.01 -10.85 0.20
N PHE A 462 -7.88 -10.54 1.49
CA PHE A 462 -8.85 -9.77 2.27
C PHE A 462 -8.35 -8.34 2.50
N CYS A 463 -9.25 -7.41 2.79
CA CYS A 463 -8.89 -6.08 3.27
C CYS A 463 -8.29 -6.18 4.67
N LEU A 464 -7.20 -5.45 4.90
CA LEU A 464 -6.42 -5.47 6.12
C LEU A 464 -7.30 -5.17 7.34
N GLY A 465 -7.25 -6.05 8.34
CA GLY A 465 -8.03 -5.91 9.57
C GLY A 465 -9.48 -6.40 9.49
N SER A 466 -9.88 -7.02 8.38
CA SER A 466 -11.24 -7.55 8.20
C SER A 466 -11.24 -8.90 7.46
N THR A 467 -12.40 -9.53 7.39
CA THR A 467 -12.68 -10.69 6.51
C THR A 467 -13.35 -10.27 5.20
N HIS A 468 -13.36 -8.96 4.87
CA HIS A 468 -13.93 -8.45 3.63
C HIS A 468 -13.04 -8.83 2.44
N PRO A 469 -13.55 -9.53 1.41
CA PRO A 469 -12.75 -9.94 0.27
C PRO A 469 -12.39 -8.74 -0.62
N GLN A 470 -11.15 -8.69 -1.11
CA GLN A 470 -10.76 -7.74 -2.16
C GLN A 470 -11.45 -8.06 -3.49
N GLY A 471 -11.40 -7.12 -4.44
CA GLY A 471 -12.12 -7.17 -5.72
C GLY A 471 -12.02 -8.49 -6.48
N LYS A 472 -10.81 -9.03 -6.65
CA LYS A 472 -10.60 -10.30 -7.37
C LYS A 472 -11.26 -11.49 -6.68
N LEU A 473 -11.14 -11.57 -5.35
CA LEU A 473 -11.76 -12.64 -4.57
C LEU A 473 -13.28 -12.50 -4.54
N ALA A 474 -13.77 -11.27 -4.43
CA ALA A 474 -15.19 -10.96 -4.47
C ALA A 474 -15.83 -11.33 -5.83
N MET A 475 -15.16 -10.98 -6.94
CA MET A 475 -15.56 -11.39 -8.29
C MET A 475 -15.58 -12.92 -8.42
N LYS A 476 -14.52 -13.62 -7.99
CA LYS A 476 -14.48 -15.10 -7.97
C LYS A 476 -15.65 -15.68 -7.18
N LYS A 477 -15.91 -15.17 -5.98
CA LYS A 477 -17.05 -15.59 -5.14
C LYS A 477 -18.39 -15.37 -5.88
N ARG A 478 -18.59 -14.20 -6.49
CA ARG A 478 -19.79 -13.86 -7.27
C ARG A 478 -19.99 -14.83 -8.44
N HIS A 479 -18.93 -15.11 -9.20
CA HIS A 479 -19.00 -15.97 -10.38
C HIS A 479 -19.25 -17.44 -10.02
N LEU A 480 -18.59 -17.95 -8.98
CA LEU A 480 -18.87 -19.30 -8.47
C LEU A 480 -20.32 -19.43 -7.99
N ASN A 481 -20.86 -18.40 -7.31
CA ASN A 481 -22.27 -18.37 -6.94
C ASN A 481 -23.21 -18.49 -8.16
N LYS A 482 -22.89 -17.79 -9.27
CA LYS A 482 -23.65 -17.88 -10.52
C LYS A 482 -23.52 -19.24 -11.20
N LEU A 483 -22.36 -19.89 -11.10
CA LEU A 483 -22.13 -21.26 -11.54
C LEU A 483 -22.85 -22.31 -10.67
N GLY A 484 -23.56 -21.88 -9.60
CA GLY A 484 -24.37 -22.75 -8.77
C GLY A 484 -23.71 -23.22 -7.48
N TYR A 485 -22.54 -22.70 -7.14
CA TYR A 485 -21.83 -23.04 -5.92
C TYR A 485 -22.24 -22.14 -4.76
N HIS A 486 -22.37 -22.71 -3.56
CA HIS A 486 -22.36 -21.94 -2.33
C HIS A 486 -20.91 -21.83 -1.83
N VAL A 487 -20.34 -20.64 -1.96
CA VAL A 487 -18.91 -20.42 -1.66
C VAL A 487 -18.68 -20.17 -0.17
N ILE A 488 -17.85 -21.02 0.45
CA ILE A 488 -17.35 -20.88 1.80
C ILE A 488 -15.89 -20.42 1.72
N LEU A 489 -15.63 -19.19 2.21
CA LEU A 489 -14.26 -18.67 2.31
C LEU A 489 -13.68 -19.05 3.68
N VAL A 490 -12.51 -19.69 3.67
CA VAL A 490 -11.76 -20.07 4.87
C VAL A 490 -10.42 -19.33 4.86
N LEU A 491 -10.12 -18.62 5.94
CA LEU A 491 -8.82 -17.95 6.10
C LEU A 491 -7.76 -19.00 6.40
N ASN A 492 -6.92 -19.32 5.42
CA ASN A 492 -6.01 -20.46 5.51
C ASN A 492 -5.07 -20.36 6.71
N LYS A 493 -4.49 -19.18 6.98
CA LYS A 493 -3.58 -18.99 8.11
C LYS A 493 -4.22 -19.37 9.46
N LYS A 494 -5.41 -18.82 9.73
CA LYS A 494 -6.14 -19.09 10.98
C LYS A 494 -6.54 -20.57 11.08
N PHE A 495 -6.88 -21.19 9.95
CA PHE A 495 -7.23 -22.61 9.90
C PHE A 495 -6.02 -23.52 10.19
N GLN A 496 -4.83 -23.19 9.66
CA GLN A 496 -3.62 -23.97 9.96
C GLN A 496 -3.26 -23.94 11.45
N GLU A 497 -3.52 -22.82 12.13
CA GLU A 497 -3.22 -22.61 13.55
C GLU A 497 -4.17 -23.33 14.53
N MET A 498 -5.31 -23.86 14.06
CA MET A 498 -6.28 -24.59 14.90
C MET A 498 -5.72 -25.94 15.41
N THR A 499 -6.36 -26.60 16.38
CA THR A 499 -6.14 -28.05 16.59
C THR A 499 -6.87 -28.85 15.50
N ASN A 500 -6.73 -30.18 15.49
CA ASN A 500 -7.48 -30.99 14.52
C ASN A 500 -8.97 -31.01 14.88
N GLU A 501 -9.28 -31.17 16.16
CA GLU A 501 -10.64 -31.16 16.70
C GLU A 501 -11.34 -29.82 16.40
N ASP A 502 -10.67 -28.69 16.67
CA ASP A 502 -11.19 -27.35 16.38
C ASP A 502 -11.40 -27.15 14.87
N ALA A 503 -10.52 -27.70 14.03
CA ALA A 503 -10.64 -27.60 12.58
C ALA A 503 -11.86 -28.38 12.05
N VAL A 504 -12.11 -29.58 12.60
CA VAL A 504 -13.31 -30.39 12.29
C VAL A 504 -14.57 -29.67 12.73
N GLU A 505 -14.62 -29.15 13.96
CA GLU A 505 -15.77 -28.39 14.47
C GLU A 505 -16.01 -27.12 13.66
N PHE A 506 -14.94 -26.39 13.30
CA PHE A 506 -15.01 -25.22 12.44
C PHE A 506 -15.62 -25.55 11.07
N LEU A 507 -15.15 -26.60 10.40
CA LEU A 507 -15.70 -27.03 9.12
C LEU A 507 -17.13 -27.51 9.25
N LYS A 508 -17.47 -28.23 10.33
CA LYS A 508 -18.84 -28.67 10.63
C LYS A 508 -19.79 -27.48 10.70
N GLY A 509 -19.44 -26.44 11.47
CA GLY A 509 -20.25 -25.22 11.58
C GLY A 509 -20.37 -24.43 10.28
N LYS A 510 -19.37 -24.53 9.38
CA LYS A 510 -19.43 -23.89 8.06
C LYS A 510 -20.21 -24.70 7.03
N ILE A 511 -20.14 -26.02 7.07
CA ILE A 511 -20.80 -26.92 6.12
C ILE A 511 -22.27 -27.13 6.49
N TYR A 512 -22.58 -27.29 7.78
CA TYR A 512 -23.91 -27.54 8.33
C TYR A 512 -24.36 -26.39 9.27
N PRO A 513 -24.67 -25.20 8.74
CA PRO A 513 -25.14 -24.10 9.59
C PRO A 513 -26.50 -24.43 10.23
N GLU A 514 -26.64 -24.20 11.53
CA GLU A 514 -27.86 -24.50 12.30
C GLU A 514 -29.08 -23.67 11.86
N ASN A 515 -28.86 -22.58 11.13
CA ASN A 515 -29.89 -21.79 10.45
C ASN A 515 -29.53 -21.62 8.95
N PRO A 516 -30.21 -22.31 8.02
CA PRO A 516 -30.10 -22.00 6.60
C PRO A 516 -30.77 -20.64 6.36
N PHE A 517 -29.99 -19.59 6.10
CA PHE A 517 -30.54 -18.29 5.69
C PHE A 517 -31.49 -18.47 4.48
N PRO A 518 -32.68 -17.85 4.47
CA PRO A 518 -33.55 -17.88 3.31
C PRO A 518 -32.85 -17.18 2.12
N LEU A 519 -33.05 -17.73 0.91
CA LEU A 519 -32.71 -17.05 -0.34
C LEU A 519 -33.54 -15.76 -0.45
N SER A 520 -32.95 -14.64 -0.05
CA SER A 520 -33.33 -13.31 -0.52
C SER A 520 -32.19 -12.34 -0.24
N GLU A 521 -31.98 -11.43 -1.19
CA GLU A 521 -31.09 -10.28 -1.05
C GLU A 521 -31.34 -9.59 0.29
N VAL A 522 -30.28 -9.40 1.08
CA VAL A 522 -29.96 -8.24 1.92
C VAL A 522 -28.76 -8.64 2.80
N THR A 523 -27.64 -7.95 2.58
CA THR A 523 -26.48 -7.98 3.47
C THR A 523 -26.87 -7.48 4.86
N VAL A 524 -26.77 -8.34 5.88
CA VAL A 524 -26.66 -7.89 7.27
C VAL A 524 -25.35 -8.41 7.84
N GLN A 525 -24.57 -7.44 8.32
CA GLN A 525 -23.32 -7.57 9.05
C GLN A 525 -23.56 -8.26 10.39
N ASP A 526 -22.64 -9.13 10.77
CA ASP A 526 -22.33 -9.32 12.19
C ASP A 526 -21.08 -8.51 12.51
N ASN A 527 -21.30 -7.45 13.30
CA ASN A 527 -20.27 -6.73 14.03
C ASN A 527 -19.89 -7.55 15.26
N ASN A 528 -18.65 -8.04 15.28
CA ASN A 528 -17.75 -8.04 16.44
C ASN A 528 -16.32 -8.31 15.97
#